data_AF-A0A923DC75-F1
#
_entry.id   AF-A0A923DC75-F1
#
_cell.length_a   1.000
_cell.length_b   1.000
_cell.length_c   1.000
_cell.angle_alpha   90.00
_cell.angle_beta   90.00
_cell.angle_gamma   90.00
#
_symmetry.space_group_name_H-M   'P 1'
#
loop_
_entity.id
_entity.type
_entity.pdbx_description
1 polymer ?
#
loop_
_entity_poly.entity_id
_entity_poly.type
_entity_poly.pdbx_seq_one_letter_code
_entity_poly.pdbx_strand_id
1 'polypeptide(L)' 'MIVERTSNQIVIKVSPKIDSLGFQRIMDYLDYLEITSKSKATQEDADNLADELNENWWAKNRNKFIK' A
#
# COMPACT_ATOMS: atom_id res chain seq x y z
N MET A 1 -3.40 21.39 12.96
CA MET A 1 -3.25 20.81 11.61
C MET A 1 -3.85 21.79 10.64
N ILE A 2 -3.11 22.18 9.60
CA ILE A 2 -3.62 23.04 8.53
C ILE A 2 -3.51 22.25 7.23
N VAL A 3 -4.59 22.20 6.46
CA VAL A 3 -4.63 21.54 5.15
C VAL A 3 -4.98 22.59 4.12
N GLU A 4 -4.06 22.90 3.22
CA GLU A 4 -4.24 23.83 2.12
C GLU A 4 -4.30 23.04 0.81
N ARG A 5 -5.29 23.32 -0.03
CA ARG A 5 -5.42 22.71 -1.37
C ARG A 5 -5.22 23.79 -2.42
N THR A 6 -4.37 23.49 -3.39
CA THR A 6 -4.14 24.32 -4.58
C THR A 6 -4.54 23.52 -5.82
N SER A 7 -4.45 24.12 -7.01
CA SER A 7 -4.72 23.42 -8.28
C SER A 7 -3.78 22.23 -8.52
N ASN A 8 -2.58 22.25 -7.95
CA ASN A 8 -1.50 21.31 -8.29
C ASN A 8 -1.05 20.43 -7.12
N GLN A 9 -1.34 20.83 -5.87
CA GLN A 9 -0.82 20.14 -4.68
C GLN A 9 -1.68 20.37 -3.44
N ILE A 10 -1.53 19.47 -2.46
CA ILE A 10 -2.08 19.58 -1.10
C ILE A 10 -0.91 19.80 -0.13
N VAL A 11 -0.99 20.83 0.71
CA VAL A 11 0.00 21.13 1.74
C VAL A 11 -0.59 20.81 3.11
N ILE A 12 0.03 19.88 3.84
CA ILE A 12 -0.38 19.47 5.18
C ILE A 12 0.66 19.98 6.18
N LYS A 13 0.27 20.89 7.07
CA LYS A 13 1.10 21.39 8.18
C LYS A 13 0.67 20.73 9.48
N VAL A 14 1.58 19.96 10.08
CA VAL A 14 1.39 19.28 11.37
C VAL A 14 2.34 19.84 12.43
N SER A 15 1.98 19.69 13.70
CA SER A 15 2.86 20.05 14.83
C SER A 15 4.08 19.11 14.84
N PRO A 16 5.26 19.51 15.32
CA PRO A 16 6.37 18.58 15.50
C PRO A 16 6.14 17.56 16.64
N LYS A 17 5.06 17.71 17.42
CA LYS A 17 4.74 16.84 18.58
C LYS A 17 3.99 15.55 18.23
N ILE A 18 3.63 15.34 16.96
CA ILE A 18 2.93 14.11 16.53
C ILE A 18 3.91 12.93 16.58
N ASP A 19 3.37 11.76 16.94
CA ASP A 19 4.09 10.50 16.86
C ASP A 19 4.59 10.24 15.42
N SER A 20 5.90 10.09 15.29
CA SER A 20 6.57 9.87 14.00
C SER A 20 6.13 8.59 13.30
N LEU A 21 5.83 7.52 14.05
CA LEU A 21 5.42 6.24 13.48
C LEU A 21 4.00 6.32 12.89
N GLY A 22 3.07 6.91 13.62
CA GLY A 22 1.73 7.18 13.14
C GLY A 22 1.73 8.11 11.92
N PHE A 23 2.58 9.14 11.92
CA PHE A 23 2.71 10.03 10.77
C PHE A 23 3.24 9.32 9.53
N GLN A 24 4.31 8.51 9.68
CA GLN A 24 4.89 7.77 8.56
C GLN A 24 3.85 6.86 7.88
N ARG A 25 3.03 6.16 8.67
CA ARG A 25 1.96 5.30 8.12
C ARG A 25 0.94 6.06 7.27
N ILE A 26 0.61 7.30 7.66
CA ILE A 26 -0.30 8.15 6.88
C ILE A 26 0.39 8.57 5.58
N MET A 27 1.68 8.94 5.63
CA MET A 27 2.45 9.29 4.43
C MET A 27 2.55 8.10 3.47
N ASP A 28 2.87 6.90 3.97
CA ASP A 28 2.96 5.68 3.16
C ASP A 28 1.60 5.35 2.48
N TYR A 29 0.48 5.60 3.18
CA TYR A 29 -0.84 5.40 2.60
C TYR A 29 -1.18 6.43 1.51
N LEU A 30 -0.77 7.69 1.69
CA LEU A 30 -0.93 8.71 0.65
C LEU A 30 -0.11 8.35 -0.59
N ASP A 31 1.14 7.93 -0.42
CA ASP A 31 2.00 7.47 -1.52
C ASP A 31 1.37 6.29 -2.27
N TYR A 32 0.82 5.32 -1.52
CA TYR A 32 0.07 4.21 -2.11
C TYR A 32 -1.10 4.71 -2.99
N LEU A 33 -1.91 5.64 -2.49
CA LEU A 33 -3.04 6.20 -3.25
C LEU A 33 -2.59 6.98 -4.48
N GLU A 34 -1.48 7.70 -4.40
CA GLU A 34 -0.93 8.43 -5.56
C GLU A 34 -0.45 7.48 -6.65
N ILE A 35 0.35 6.47 -6.29
CA ILE A 35 0.90 5.50 -7.24
C ILE A 35 -0.21 4.66 -7.88
N THR A 36 -1.26 4.34 -7.12
CA THR A 36 -2.40 3.55 -7.60
C THR A 36 -3.52 4.38 -8.21
N SER A 37 -3.42 5.72 -8.24
CA SER A 37 -4.48 6.62 -8.71
C SER A 37 -5.00 6.36 -10.14
N LYS A 38 -4.17 5.77 -11.00
CA LYS A 38 -4.53 5.39 -12.37
C LYS A 38 -4.80 3.89 -12.54
N SER A 39 -4.62 3.10 -11.47
CA SER A 39 -4.90 1.68 -11.48
C SER A 39 -6.39 1.45 -11.63
N LYS A 40 -6.75 0.46 -12.45
CA LYS A 40 -8.11 -0.06 -12.56
C LYS A 40 -8.27 -1.42 -11.87
N ALA A 41 -7.18 -1.94 -11.32
CA ALA A 41 -7.19 -3.21 -10.61
C ALA A 41 -8.04 -3.06 -9.34
N THR A 42 -8.90 -4.03 -9.13
CA THR A 42 -9.72 -4.18 -7.94
C THR A 42 -8.94 -4.91 -6.85
N GLN A 43 -9.46 -4.90 -5.63
CA GLN A 43 -8.91 -5.75 -4.56
C GLN A 43 -8.97 -7.23 -4.96
N GLU A 44 -10.05 -7.65 -5.62
CA GLU A 44 -10.22 -9.02 -6.10
C GLU A 44 -9.11 -9.41 -7.10
N ASP A 45 -8.70 -8.49 -7.99
CA ASP A 45 -7.57 -8.75 -8.90
C ASP A 45 -6.25 -8.95 -8.15
N ALA A 46 -6.03 -8.18 -7.08
CA ALA A 46 -4.84 -8.31 -6.24
C ALA A 46 -4.86 -9.62 -5.43
N ASP A 47 -6.02 -10.02 -4.91
CA ASP A 47 -6.21 -11.26 -4.16
C ASP A 47 -6.00 -12.48 -5.08
N ASN A 48 -6.60 -12.46 -6.28
CA ASN A 48 -6.42 -13.51 -7.29
C ASN A 48 -4.94 -13.67 -7.67
N LEU A 49 -4.21 -12.56 -7.85
CA LEU A 49 -2.77 -12.60 -8.12
C LEU A 49 -1.98 -13.21 -6.94
N ALA A 50 -2.33 -12.87 -5.71
CA ALA A 50 -1.67 -13.40 -4.52
C ALA A 50 -1.91 -14.92 -4.38
N ASP A 51 -3.14 -15.37 -4.61
CA ASP A 51 -3.49 -16.79 -4.58
C ASP A 51 -2.75 -17.57 -5.67
N GLU A 52 -2.74 -17.07 -6.91
CA GLU A 52 -2.00 -17.68 -8.02
C GLU A 52 -0.50 -17.80 -7.70
N LEU A 53 0.11 -16.74 -7.16
CA LEU A 53 1.52 -16.75 -6.77
C LEU A 53 1.80 -17.76 -5.65
N ASN A 54 0.93 -17.83 -4.65
CA ASN A 54 1.06 -18.76 -3.53
C ASN A 54 0.93 -20.21 -3.98
N GLU A 55 -0.07 -20.52 -4.82
CA GLU A 55 -0.26 -21.86 -5.40
C GLU A 55 0.95 -22.29 -6.22
N ASN A 56 1.41 -21.41 -7.12
CA ASN A 56 2.57 -21.65 -7.95
C ASN A 56 3.85 -21.87 -7.12
N TRP A 57 4.04 -21.05 -6.09
CA TRP A 57 5.18 -21.19 -5.18
C TRP A 57 5.10 -22.51 -4.41
N TRP A 58 3.93 -22.86 -3.88
CA TRP A 58 3.73 -24.08 -3.13
C TRP A 58 3.94 -25.33 -4.00
N ALA A 59 3.37 -25.36 -5.20
CA ALA A 59 3.57 -26.47 -6.15
C ALA A 59 5.05 -26.74 -6.42
N LYS A 60 5.86 -25.68 -6.56
CA LYS A 60 7.31 -25.77 -6.81
C LYS A 60 8.14 -26.15 -5.58
N ASN A 61 7.65 -25.90 -4.36
CA ASN A 61 8.45 -26.01 -3.14
C ASN A 61 7.94 -27.03 -2.12
N ARG A 62 6.71 -27.57 -2.27
CA ARG A 62 6.08 -28.48 -1.29
C ARG A 62 6.89 -29.73 -0.99
N ASN A 63 7.68 -30.22 -1.96
CA ASN A 63 8.58 -31.36 -1.79
C ASN A 63 9.67 -31.13 -0.73
N LYS A 64 9.98 -29.86 -0.41
CA LYS A 64 10.89 -29.51 0.69
C LYS A 64 10.24 -29.60 2.06
N PHE A 65 8.91 -29.64 2.12
CA PHE A 65 8.13 -29.51 3.36
C PHE A 65 7.32 -30.77 3.71
N ILE A 66 6.92 -31.57 2.71
CA ILE A 66 6.18 -32.81 2.91
C ILE A 66 7.15 -34.00 2.78
N LYS A 67 7.33 -34.75 3.87
CA LYS A 67 8.15 -35.98 3.95
C LYS A 67 7.36 -37.20 3.52
#